data_AF-A0A536EAL3-F1
#
_entry.id   AF-A0A536EAL3-F1
#
_cell.length_a   1.000
_cell.length_b   1.000
_cell.length_c   1.000
_cell.angle_alpha   90.00
_cell.angle_beta   90.00
_cell.angle_gamma   90.00
#
_symmetry.space_group_name_H-M   'P 1'
#
loop_
_entity.id
_entity.type
_entity.pdbx_description
1 polymer ?
#
loop_
_entity_poly.entity_id
_entity_poly.type
_entity_poly.pdbx_seq_one_letter_code
_entity_poly.pdbx_strand_id
1 'polypeptide(L)'
;MYNWFLFAHIASVAGFLLAHGASAAMSFRLRAEKTTDGIRSLTELSKQTSGIMYAFIALIVISGVLLGLQGRWFGRGWIWAAIVALILAIGAMSALGGRFNAVRGAVGLPAWDRRGKMTTAAPGSPEEIRRAVEAAPVGVITVIGVAALALLLWLMILKPF
;
A
#
# COMPACT_ATOMS: atom_id res chain seq x y z
N MET A 1 -9.45 20.22 20.98
CA MET A 1 -8.75 19.98 19.70
C MET A 1 -8.21 18.55 19.57
N TYR A 2 -7.59 17.98 20.60
CA TYR A 2 -7.06 16.60 20.59
C TYR A 2 -8.03 15.55 20.01
N ASN A 3 -9.28 15.50 20.49
CA ASN A 3 -10.28 14.52 20.00
C ASN A 3 -10.56 14.63 18.50
N TRP A 4 -10.48 15.83 17.92
CA TRP A 4 -10.64 16.02 16.47
C TRP A 4 -9.46 15.46 15.68
N PHE A 5 -8.23 15.64 16.17
CA PHE A 5 -7.05 15.03 15.54
C PHE A 5 -7.03 13.51 15.73
N LEU A 6 -7.48 13.01 16.87
CA LEU A 6 -7.62 11.58 17.11
C LEU A 6 -8.65 10.96 16.17
N PHE A 7 -9.83 11.59 16.04
CA PHE A 7 -10.83 11.18 15.06
C PHE A 7 -10.27 11.19 13.64
N ALA A 8 -9.61 12.28 13.24
CA ALA A 8 -9.02 12.39 11.91
C ALA A 8 -7.97 11.30 11.66
N HIS A 9 -7.15 10.96 12.65
CA HIS A 9 -6.16 9.89 12.55
C HIS A 9 -6.82 8.53 12.36
N ILE A 10 -7.79 8.18 13.21
CA ILE A 10 -8.50 6.89 13.14
C ILE A 10 -9.29 6.78 11.83
N ALA A 11 -10.01 7.84 11.43
CA ALA A 11 -10.73 7.89 10.17
C ALA A 11 -9.79 7.73 8.97
N SER A 12 -8.58 8.32 9.04
CA SER A 12 -7.58 8.17 7.99
C SER A 12 -7.01 6.75 7.92
N VAL A 13 -6.78 6.10 9.07
CA VAL A 13 -6.41 4.67 9.12
C VAL A 13 -7.51 3.81 8.52
N ALA A 14 -8.78 4.05 8.87
CA ALA A 14 -9.90 3.30 8.28
C ALA A 14 -9.99 3.51 6.76
N GLY A 15 -9.89 4.75 6.28
CA GLY A 15 -9.87 5.07 4.85
C GLY A 15 -8.69 4.43 4.11
N PHE A 16 -7.51 4.44 4.73
CA PHE A 16 -6.34 3.72 4.23
C PHE A 16 -6.62 2.22 4.10
N LEU A 17 -7.15 1.57 5.15
CA LEU A 17 -7.43 0.14 5.13
C LEU A 17 -8.47 -0.24 4.07
N LEU A 18 -9.49 0.59 3.84
CA LEU A 18 -10.46 0.38 2.77
C LEU A 18 -9.83 0.50 1.38
N ALA A 19 -9.09 1.58 1.12
CA ALA A 19 -8.45 1.80 -0.18
C ALA A 19 -7.35 0.77 -0.48
N HIS A 20 -6.50 0.49 0.52
CA HIS A 20 -5.43 -0.50 0.45
C HIS A 20 -6.00 -1.92 0.32
N GLY A 21 -7.00 -2.25 1.14
CA GLY A 21 -7.68 -3.54 1.13
C GLY A 21 -8.38 -3.82 -0.20
N ALA A 22 -9.03 -2.82 -0.81
CA ALA A 22 -9.59 -2.93 -2.15
C ALA A 22 -8.50 -3.26 -3.20
N SER A 23 -7.35 -2.56 -3.17
CA SER A 23 -6.24 -2.87 -4.08
C SER A 23 -5.64 -4.27 -3.83
N ALA A 24 -5.58 -4.71 -2.57
CA ALA A 24 -5.10 -6.05 -2.23
C ALA A 24 -6.08 -7.12 -2.76
N ALA A 25 -7.39 -6.94 -2.55
CA ALA A 25 -8.42 -7.84 -3.06
C ALA A 25 -8.37 -7.96 -4.58
N MET A 26 -8.15 -6.85 -5.30
CA MET A 26 -7.95 -6.86 -6.75
C MET A 26 -6.70 -7.65 -7.16
N SER A 27 -5.61 -7.55 -6.39
CA SER A 27 -4.38 -8.31 -6.64
C SER A 27 -4.56 -9.82 -6.46
N PHE A 28 -5.40 -10.24 -5.49
CA PHE A 28 -5.80 -11.64 -5.37
C PHE A 28 -6.72 -12.08 -6.52
N ARG A 29 -7.71 -11.25 -6.88
CA ARG A 29 -8.64 -11.55 -7.98
C ARG A 29 -7.93 -11.65 -9.33
N LEU A 30 -6.86 -10.87 -9.53
CA LEU A 30 -6.01 -10.88 -10.72
C LEU A 30 -5.46 -12.27 -11.04
N ARG A 31 -5.11 -13.06 -10.01
CA ARG A 31 -4.61 -14.44 -10.20
C ARG A 31 -5.67 -15.40 -10.74
N ALA A 32 -6.93 -15.14 -10.44
CA ALA A 32 -8.06 -15.95 -10.90
C ALA A 32 -8.61 -15.46 -12.26
N GLU A 33 -8.21 -14.27 -12.72
CA GLU A 33 -8.71 -13.71 -13.97
C GLU A 33 -8.02 -14.33 -15.18
N LYS A 34 -8.83 -14.72 -16.17
CA LYS A 34 -8.34 -15.46 -17.35
C LYS A 34 -8.26 -14.58 -18.59
N THR A 35 -9.07 -13.53 -18.64
CA THR A 35 -9.17 -12.63 -19.79
C THR A 35 -8.15 -11.49 -19.70
N THR A 36 -7.53 -11.14 -20.81
CA THR A 36 -6.58 -10.02 -20.88
C THR A 36 -7.24 -8.69 -20.52
N ASP A 37 -8.48 -8.48 -20.98
CA ASP A 37 -9.25 -7.28 -20.69
C ASP A 37 -9.60 -7.18 -19.20
N GLY A 38 -10.03 -8.28 -18.57
CA GLY A 38 -10.29 -8.33 -17.14
C GLY A 38 -9.04 -8.02 -16.30
N ILE A 39 -7.89 -8.58 -16.68
CA ILE A 39 -6.60 -8.29 -16.02
C ILE A 39 -6.26 -6.79 -16.17
N ARG A 40 -6.46 -6.21 -17.34
CA ARG A 40 -6.22 -4.78 -17.60
C ARG A 40 -7.11 -3.90 -16.73
N SER A 41 -8.42 -4.15 -16.72
CA SER A 41 -9.38 -3.39 -15.91
C SER A 41 -9.09 -3.48 -14.41
N LEU A 42 -8.79 -4.67 -13.89
CA LEU A 42 -8.41 -4.86 -12.49
C LEU A 42 -7.13 -4.10 -12.13
N THR A 43 -6.14 -4.13 -13.03
CA THR A 43 -4.86 -3.45 -12.83
C THR A 43 -5.00 -1.93 -12.84
N GLU A 44 -5.87 -1.40 -13.70
CA GLU A 44 -6.19 0.03 -13.75
C GLU A 44 -6.92 0.49 -12.49
N LEU A 45 -7.94 -0.25 -12.07
CA LEU A 45 -8.69 0.07 -10.85
C LEU A 45 -7.81 -0.04 -9.58
N SER A 46 -6.90 -1.03 -9.54
CA SER A 46 -5.89 -1.14 -8.47
C SER A 46 -4.97 0.09 -8.42
N LYS A 47 -4.60 0.65 -9.57
CA LYS A 47 -3.77 1.87 -9.63
C LYS A 47 -4.52 3.08 -9.06
N GLN A 48 -5.80 3.24 -9.40
CA GLN A 48 -6.63 4.34 -8.91
C GLN A 48 -6.82 4.26 -7.38
N THR A 49 -7.17 3.07 -6.86
CA THR A 49 -7.31 2.84 -5.41
C THR A 49 -6.00 3.02 -4.65
N SER A 50 -4.85 2.66 -5.25
CA SER A 50 -3.52 2.95 -4.69
C SER A 50 -3.25 4.46 -4.55
N GLY A 51 -3.71 5.28 -5.50
CA GLY A 51 -3.60 6.74 -5.40
C GLY A 51 -4.34 7.31 -4.18
N ILE A 52 -5.57 6.85 -3.97
CA ILE A 52 -6.40 7.23 -2.81
C ILE A 52 -5.74 6.79 -1.49
N MET A 53 -5.18 5.58 -1.46
CA MET A 53 -4.45 5.08 -0.30
C MET A 53 -3.30 6.02 0.11
N TYR A 54 -2.49 6.51 -0.83
CA TYR A 54 -1.39 7.44 -0.52
C TYR A 54 -1.87 8.76 0.09
N ALA A 55 -3.04 9.26 -0.32
CA ALA A 55 -3.65 10.43 0.31
C ALA A 55 -3.98 10.15 1.79
N PHE A 56 -4.54 8.97 2.11
CA PHE A 56 -4.78 8.58 3.49
C PHE A 56 -3.49 8.36 4.29
N ILE A 57 -2.42 7.83 3.69
CA ILE A 57 -1.10 7.74 4.37
C ILE A 57 -0.63 9.15 4.79
N ALA A 58 -0.72 10.13 3.89
CA ALA A 58 -0.35 11.51 4.22
C ALA A 58 -1.19 12.06 5.39
N LEU A 59 -2.50 11.80 5.41
CA LEU A 59 -3.37 12.21 6.50
C LEU A 59 -3.04 11.51 7.82
N ILE A 60 -2.69 10.21 7.80
CA ILE A 60 -2.22 9.46 8.98
C ILE A 60 -0.96 10.10 9.56
N VAL A 61 0.03 10.41 8.70
CA VAL A 61 1.29 11.03 9.14
C VAL A 61 1.03 12.41 9.74
N ILE A 62 0.29 13.28 9.04
CA ILE A 62 -0.01 14.64 9.50
C ILE A 62 -0.75 14.60 10.85
N SER A 63 -1.83 13.84 10.94
CA SER A 63 -2.62 13.72 12.17
C SER A 63 -1.83 13.06 13.31
N GLY A 64 -0.99 12.08 13.01
CA GLY A 64 -0.12 11.43 13.99
C GLY A 64 0.94 12.37 14.57
N VAL A 65 1.55 13.21 13.74
CA VAL A 65 2.49 14.25 14.18
C VAL A 65 1.79 15.26 15.09
N LEU A 66 0.62 15.76 14.69
CA LEU A 66 -0.17 16.70 15.49
C LEU A 66 -0.54 16.13 16.87
N LEU A 67 -0.94 14.85 16.92
CA LEU A 67 -1.22 14.15 18.17
C LEU A 67 0.04 13.95 19.01
N GLY A 68 1.16 13.58 18.40
CA GLY A 68 2.46 13.43 19.07
C GLY A 68 2.94 14.72 19.72
N LEU A 69 2.74 15.86 19.06
CA LEU A 69 3.07 17.19 19.59
C LEU A 69 2.16 17.54 20.78
N GLN A 70 0.84 17.38 20.64
CA GLN A 70 -0.11 17.68 21.73
C GLN A 70 0.07 16.77 22.94
N GLY A 71 0.32 15.48 22.70
CA GLY A 71 0.56 14.48 23.74
C GLY A 71 1.97 14.50 24.33
N ARG A 72 2.89 15.29 23.76
CA ARG A 72 4.33 15.32 24.10
C ARG A 72 4.97 13.92 24.04
N TRP A 73 4.57 13.11 23.07
CA TRP A 73 4.96 11.69 22.97
C TRP A 73 6.33 11.47 22.35
N PHE A 74 6.94 12.46 21.71
CA PHE A 74 8.25 12.31 21.06
C PHE A 74 9.42 12.01 22.02
N GLY A 75 9.21 12.13 23.33
CA GLY A 75 10.14 11.62 24.34
C GLY A 75 9.94 10.15 24.74
N ARG A 76 8.98 9.44 24.13
CA ARG A 76 8.67 8.02 24.40
C ARG A 76 9.21 7.15 23.27
N GLY A 77 9.68 5.95 23.58
CA GLY A 77 10.29 5.09 22.56
C GLY A 77 9.26 4.49 21.59
N TRP A 78 8.05 4.18 22.06
CA TRP A 78 7.03 3.50 21.26
C TRP A 78 6.64 4.28 19.99
N ILE A 79 6.65 5.63 20.03
CA ILE A 79 6.29 6.44 18.87
C ILE A 79 7.36 6.37 17.79
N TRP A 80 8.64 6.37 18.19
CA TRP A 80 9.76 6.19 17.27
C TRP A 80 9.77 4.80 16.66
N ALA A 81 9.53 3.77 17.48
CA ALA A 81 9.38 2.40 17.00
C ALA A 81 8.26 2.28 15.95
N ALA A 82 7.13 2.96 16.17
CA ALA A 82 6.02 2.94 15.22
C ALA A 82 6.31 3.71 13.93
N ILE A 83 7.00 4.86 14.00
CA ILE A 83 7.44 5.61 12.82
C ILE A 83 8.40 4.75 11.98
N VAL A 84 9.40 4.12 12.62
CA VAL A 84 10.35 3.23 11.95
C VAL A 84 9.61 2.04 11.34
N ALA A 85 8.71 1.39 12.08
CA ALA A 85 7.92 0.27 11.58
C ALA A 85 7.09 0.66 10.35
N LEU A 86 6.45 1.84 10.36
CA LEU A 86 5.69 2.36 9.22
C LEU A 86 6.60 2.59 8.00
N ILE A 87 7.74 3.24 8.18
CA ILE A 87 8.70 3.52 7.09
C ILE A 87 9.21 2.20 6.49
N LEU A 88 9.60 1.24 7.33
CA LEU A 88 10.09 -0.07 6.88
C LEU A 88 9.00 -0.84 6.14
N ALA A 89 7.75 -0.83 6.63
CA ALA A 89 6.63 -1.46 5.96
C ALA A 89 6.36 -0.84 4.59
N ILE A 90 6.28 0.49 4.50
CA ILE A 90 6.10 1.21 3.23
C ILE A 90 7.24 0.89 2.27
N GLY A 91 8.50 0.93 2.72
CA GLY A 91 9.68 0.64 1.90
C GLY A 91 9.68 -0.79 1.37
N ALA A 92 9.48 -1.77 2.25
CA ALA A 92 9.44 -3.19 1.88
C ALA A 92 8.32 -3.48 0.88
N MET A 93 7.09 -3.00 1.16
CA MET A 93 5.95 -3.20 0.28
C MET A 93 6.10 -2.46 -1.06
N SER A 94 6.71 -1.27 -1.07
CA SER A 94 6.97 -0.53 -2.32
C SER A 94 7.99 -1.24 -3.20
N ALA A 95 9.08 -1.75 -2.61
CA ALA A 95 10.10 -2.52 -3.33
C ALA A 95 9.51 -3.78 -3.96
N LEU A 96 8.73 -4.54 -3.20
CA LEU A 96 8.03 -5.73 -3.70
C LEU A 96 6.92 -5.36 -4.71
N GLY A 97 6.22 -4.27 -4.45
CA GLY A 97 5.15 -3.71 -5.27
C GLY A 97 5.63 -3.26 -6.65
N GLY A 98 6.91 -2.94 -6.79
CA GLY A 98 7.54 -2.67 -8.09
C GLY A 98 7.33 -3.80 -9.11
N ARG A 99 7.16 -5.06 -8.66
CA ARG A 99 6.86 -6.19 -9.56
C ARG A 99 5.49 -6.10 -10.22
N PHE A 100 4.53 -5.36 -9.65
CA PHE A 100 3.25 -5.08 -10.30
C PHE A 100 3.37 -4.12 -11.48
N ASN A 101 4.48 -3.39 -11.61
CA ASN A 101 4.75 -2.62 -12.83
C ASN A 101 4.97 -3.53 -14.04
N ALA A 102 5.49 -4.75 -13.85
CA ALA A 102 5.59 -5.72 -14.94
C ALA A 102 4.21 -6.13 -15.46
N VAL A 103 3.24 -6.33 -14.57
CA VAL A 103 1.84 -6.60 -14.94
C VAL A 103 1.27 -5.43 -15.73
N ARG A 104 1.42 -4.19 -15.22
CA ARG A 104 0.97 -2.96 -15.89
C ARG A 104 1.54 -2.84 -17.30
N GLY A 105 2.85 -3.02 -17.44
CA GLY A 105 3.52 -2.96 -18.74
C GLY A 105 3.01 -4.04 -19.70
N ALA A 106 2.83 -5.26 -19.22
CA ALA A 106 2.34 -6.37 -20.05
C ALA A 106 0.92 -6.14 -20.58
N VAL A 107 0.06 -5.43 -19.84
CA VAL A 107 -1.31 -5.07 -20.30
C VAL A 107 -1.38 -3.72 -21.02
N GLY A 108 -0.23 -3.12 -21.36
CA GLY A 108 -0.14 -1.85 -22.07
C GLY A 108 -0.56 -0.61 -21.27
N LEU A 109 -0.51 -0.67 -19.93
CA LEU A 109 -0.70 0.49 -19.06
C LEU A 109 0.65 1.18 -18.77
N PRO A 110 0.66 2.49 -18.46
CA PRO A 110 1.87 3.18 -18.04
C PRO A 110 2.53 2.49 -16.85
N ALA A 111 3.78 2.07 -17.04
CA ALA A 111 4.56 1.32 -16.06
C ALA A 111 6.00 1.84 -15.96
N TRP A 112 6.53 1.80 -14.74
CA TRP A 112 7.94 2.10 -14.50
C TRP A 112 8.81 0.91 -14.93
N ASP A 113 9.78 1.16 -15.79
CA ASP A 113 10.78 0.19 -16.18
C ASP A 113 11.85 -0.01 -15.08
N ARG A 114 12.77 -0.97 -15.29
CA ARG A 114 13.88 -1.23 -14.33
C ARG A 114 14.85 -0.06 -14.16
N ARG A 115 14.82 0.92 -15.08
CA ARG A 115 15.67 2.11 -15.06
C ARG A 115 14.96 3.31 -14.42
N GLY A 116 13.74 3.11 -13.90
CA GLY A 116 12.93 4.16 -13.30
C GLY A 116 12.32 5.13 -14.31
N LYS A 117 12.16 4.74 -15.58
CA LYS A 117 11.45 5.53 -16.59
C LYS A 117 10.02 5.03 -16.73
N MET A 118 9.06 5.95 -16.75
CA MET A 118 7.69 5.62 -17.10
C MET A 118 7.61 5.36 -18.60
N THR A 119 7.09 4.20 -18.99
CA THR A 119 6.93 3.78 -20.39
C THR A 119 5.53 3.24 -20.61
N THR A 120 5.06 3.33 -21.86
CA THR A 120 3.80 2.74 -22.32
C THR A 120 4.12 1.90 -23.55
N ALA A 121 4.02 0.58 -23.43
CA ALA A 121 4.22 -0.34 -24.54
C ALA A 121 2.87 -0.87 -25.06
N ALA A 122 2.87 -1.46 -26.24
CA ALA A 122 1.72 -2.25 -26.69
C ALA A 122 1.50 -3.44 -25.74
N PRO A 123 0.24 -3.88 -25.51
CA PRO A 123 -0.02 -5.08 -24.74
C PRO A 123 0.74 -6.28 -25.30
N GLY A 124 1.34 -7.06 -24.40
CA GLY A 124 2.03 -8.30 -24.75
C GLY A 124 1.06 -9.44 -25.08
N SER A 125 1.63 -10.59 -25.42
CA SER A 125 0.86 -11.83 -25.60
C SER A 125 0.14 -12.26 -24.31
N PRO A 126 -0.97 -13.01 -24.40
CA PRO A 126 -1.66 -13.54 -23.23
C PRO A 126 -0.74 -14.32 -22.26
N GLU A 127 0.22 -15.09 -22.78
CA GLU A 127 1.22 -15.81 -22.00
C GLU A 127 2.19 -14.88 -21.26
N GLU A 128 2.61 -13.76 -21.85
CA GLU A 128 3.44 -12.75 -21.17
C GLU A 128 2.70 -12.08 -20.02
N ILE A 129 1.44 -11.71 -20.26
CA ILE A 129 0.57 -11.13 -19.24
C ILE A 129 0.40 -12.12 -18.08
N ARG A 130 0.14 -13.40 -18.38
CA ARG A 130 -0.04 -14.43 -17.35
C ARG A 130 1.21 -14.63 -16.50
N ARG A 131 2.38 -14.75 -17.14
CA ARG A 131 3.66 -14.86 -16.43
C ARG A 131 3.91 -13.68 -15.49
N ALA A 132 3.57 -12.47 -15.91
CA ALA A 132 3.70 -11.28 -15.07
C ALA A 132 2.78 -11.32 -13.84
N VAL A 133 1.53 -11.79 -14.01
CA VAL A 133 0.56 -11.95 -12.90
C VAL A 133 1.03 -13.00 -11.90
N GLU A 134 1.53 -14.14 -12.37
CA GLU A 134 2.00 -15.23 -11.52
C GLU A 134 3.25 -14.86 -10.71
N ALA A 135 4.15 -14.07 -11.31
CA ALA A 135 5.35 -13.56 -10.65
C ALA A 135 5.07 -12.47 -9.60
N ALA A 136 3.86 -11.90 -9.56
CA ALA A 136 3.52 -10.83 -8.63
C ALA A 136 3.45 -11.35 -7.18
N PRO A 137 4.17 -10.75 -6.21
CA PRO A 137 4.36 -11.30 -4.86
C PRO A 137 3.17 -11.01 -3.91
N VAL A 138 1.94 -11.28 -4.35
CA VAL A 138 0.69 -10.95 -3.63
C VAL A 138 0.73 -11.46 -2.18
N GLY A 139 0.99 -12.75 -1.97
CA GLY A 139 0.98 -13.35 -0.62
C GLY A 139 2.01 -12.75 0.33
N VAL A 140 3.25 -12.56 -0.12
CA VAL A 140 4.33 -11.98 0.70
C VAL A 140 4.00 -10.54 1.12
N ILE A 141 3.51 -9.72 0.20
CA ILE A 141 3.11 -8.35 0.50
C ILE A 141 1.97 -8.32 1.51
N THR A 142 0.97 -9.20 1.37
CA THR A 142 -0.14 -9.28 2.32
C THR A 142 0.32 -9.64 3.73
N VAL A 143 1.22 -10.63 3.86
CA VAL A 143 1.78 -11.02 5.18
C VAL A 143 2.52 -9.86 5.83
N ILE A 144 3.36 -9.15 5.07
CA ILE A 144 4.08 -7.96 5.56
C ILE A 144 3.09 -6.89 6.02
N GLY A 145 2.05 -6.61 5.23
CA GLY A 145 1.03 -5.62 5.55
C GLY A 145 0.26 -5.95 6.84
N VAL A 146 -0.18 -7.20 6.99
CA VAL A 146 -0.91 -7.66 8.20
C VAL A 146 0.01 -7.62 9.44
N ALA A 147 1.25 -8.11 9.33
CA ALA A 147 2.20 -8.10 10.43
C ALA A 147 2.55 -6.66 10.86
N ALA A 148 2.80 -5.76 9.91
CA ALA A 148 3.07 -4.36 10.18
C ALA A 148 1.86 -3.67 10.83
N LEU A 149 0.64 -3.93 10.35
CA LEU A 149 -0.58 -3.38 10.95
C LEU A 149 -0.75 -3.85 12.40
N ALA A 150 -0.58 -5.15 12.68
CA ALA A 150 -0.68 -5.69 14.03
C ALA A 150 0.36 -5.05 14.97
N LEU A 151 1.61 -4.91 14.51
CA LEU A 151 2.68 -4.25 15.26
C LEU A 151 2.35 -2.78 15.55
N LEU A 152 1.87 -2.03 14.56
CA LEU A 152 1.50 -0.63 14.71
C LEU A 152 0.33 -0.45 15.69
N LEU A 153 -0.69 -1.31 15.62
CA LEU A 153 -1.80 -1.29 16.57
C LEU A 153 -1.31 -1.56 17.99
N TRP A 154 -0.46 -2.57 18.17
CA TRP A 154 0.12 -2.88 19.48
C TRP A 154 0.91 -1.69 20.06
N LEU A 155 1.79 -1.07 19.26
CA LEU A 155 2.58 0.10 19.68
C LEU A 155 1.69 1.31 20.03
N MET A 156 0.66 1.59 19.23
CA MET A 156 -0.18 2.78 19.37
C MET A 156 -1.21 2.64 20.50
N ILE A 157 -1.71 1.43 20.76
CA ILE A 157 -2.73 1.17 21.78
C ILE A 157 -2.06 0.92 23.13
N LEU A 158 -1.08 0.01 23.20
CA LEU A 158 -0.51 -0.41 24.49
C LEU A 158 0.65 0.48 24.95
N LYS A 159 1.32 1.19 24.03
CA LYS A 159 2.38 2.17 24.34
C LYS A 159 3.44 1.65 25.34
N PRO A 160 4.09 0.51 25.04
CA PRO A 160 4.82 -0.28 26.04
C PRO A 160 6.08 0.36 26.64
N PHE A 161 6.63 1.44 26.07
CA PHE A 161 7.85 2.11 26.52
C PHE A 161 7.97 3.57 26.08
#